data_AF-Q9S5D9-F1
#
_entry.id   AF-Q9S5D9-F1
#
_cell.length_a   1.000
_cell.length_b   1.000
_cell.length_c   1.000
_cell.angle_alpha   90.00
_cell.angle_beta   90.00
_cell.angle_gamma   90.00
#
_symmetry.space_group_name_H-M   'P 1'
#
loop_
_entity.id
_entity.type
_entity.pdbx_description
1 polymer ?
#
loop_
_entity_poly.entity_id
_entity_poly.type
_entity_poly.pdbx_seq_one_letter_code
_entity_poly.pdbx_strand_id
1 'polypeptide(L)'
;MTDRNELINDIAELKAKRDRLLAQMKEAEQWESVAWDSYYAVADHVKALEKKQEIGRNYWESSQRAISHQFDFVADQANKVKKVLAKKRYDLLDEEIDKLMNEVRELADVLGIEIDELPLDFPFFALSAEGVSDE
;
A
#
# COMPACT_ATOMS: atom_id res chain seq x y z
N MET A 1 -26.07 -10.70 -80.73
CA MET A 1 -25.58 -11.71 -79.77
C MET A 1 -24.66 -11.12 -78.69
N THR A 2 -24.22 -9.86 -78.82
CA THR A 2 -23.24 -9.19 -77.94
C THR A 2 -23.79 -8.87 -76.55
N ASP A 3 -24.99 -8.27 -76.46
CA ASP A 3 -25.58 -7.79 -75.19
C ASP A 3 -25.87 -8.90 -74.16
N ARG A 4 -26.22 -10.10 -74.63
CA ARG A 4 -26.48 -11.25 -73.74
C ARG A 4 -25.20 -11.73 -73.07
N ASN A 5 -24.07 -11.73 -73.79
CA ASN A 5 -22.80 -12.16 -73.23
C ASN A 5 -22.23 -11.11 -72.27
N GLU A 6 -22.44 -9.82 -72.55
CA GLU A 6 -22.12 -8.74 -71.62
C GLU A 6 -22.90 -8.87 -70.31
N LEU A 7 -24.22 -9.06 -70.37
CA LEU A 7 -25.04 -9.29 -69.16
C LEU A 7 -24.60 -10.52 -68.36
N ILE A 8 -24.17 -11.60 -69.03
CA ILE A 8 -23.66 -12.80 -68.36
C ILE A 8 -22.34 -12.48 -67.62
N ASN A 9 -21.45 -11.72 -68.25
CA ASN A 9 -20.20 -11.29 -67.62
C ASN A 9 -20.45 -10.35 -66.43
N ASP A 10 -21.35 -9.38 -66.58
CA ASP A 10 -21.69 -8.44 -65.51
C ASP A 10 -22.27 -9.17 -64.29
N ILE A 11 -23.17 -10.16 -64.53
CA ILE A 11 -23.72 -11.00 -63.46
C ILE A 11 -22.62 -11.81 -62.77
N ALA A 12 -21.64 -12.34 -63.53
CA ALA A 12 -20.52 -13.07 -62.96
C ALA A 12 -19.62 -12.16 -62.10
N GLU A 13 -19.34 -10.94 -62.57
CA GLU A 13 -18.54 -9.97 -61.83
C GLU A 13 -19.25 -9.50 -60.55
N LEU A 14 -20.56 -9.24 -60.62
CA LEU A 14 -21.37 -8.87 -59.46
C LEU A 14 -21.43 -9.99 -58.42
N LYS A 15 -21.53 -11.26 -58.83
CA LYS A 15 -21.45 -12.40 -57.91
C LYS A 15 -20.09 -12.48 -57.23
N ALA A 16 -19.00 -12.32 -57.98
CA ALA A 16 -17.65 -12.31 -57.41
C ALA A 16 -17.46 -11.16 -56.41
N LYS A 17 -17.98 -9.96 -56.73
CA LYS A 17 -17.97 -8.80 -55.83
C LYS A 17 -18.77 -9.07 -54.55
N ARG A 18 -19.98 -9.63 -54.67
CA ARG A 18 -20.80 -10.02 -53.51
C ARG A 18 -20.08 -11.02 -52.62
N ASP A 19 -19.50 -12.06 -53.20
CA ASP A 19 -18.84 -13.12 -52.42
C ASP A 19 -17.59 -12.58 -51.70
N ARG A 20 -16.86 -11.66 -52.34
CA ARG A 20 -15.76 -10.92 -51.70
C ARG A 20 -16.24 -10.05 -50.54
N LEU A 21 -17.33 -9.30 -50.70
CA LEU A 21 -17.88 -8.46 -49.63
C LEU A 21 -18.35 -9.30 -48.45
N LEU A 22 -19.00 -10.45 -48.70
CA LEU A 22 -19.41 -11.37 -47.64
C LEU A 22 -18.21 -11.93 -46.87
N ALA A 23 -17.11 -12.25 -47.55
CA ALA A 23 -15.88 -12.67 -46.89
C ALA A 23 -15.29 -11.56 -46.00
N GLN A 24 -15.26 -10.32 -46.49
CA GLN A 24 -14.79 -9.16 -45.73
C GLN A 24 -15.68 -8.85 -44.52
N MET A 25 -17.00 -8.97 -44.65
CA MET A 25 -17.92 -8.81 -43.51
C MET A 25 -17.65 -9.85 -42.42
N LYS A 26 -17.48 -11.12 -42.80
CA LYS A 26 -17.16 -12.19 -41.85
C LYS A 26 -15.83 -11.96 -41.13
N GLU A 27 -14.82 -11.47 -41.84
CA GLU A 27 -13.54 -11.10 -41.24
C GLU A 27 -13.69 -9.92 -40.27
N ALA A 28 -14.46 -8.89 -40.64
CA ALA A 28 -14.73 -7.74 -39.79
C ALA A 28 -15.47 -8.13 -38.49
N GLU A 29 -16.47 -9.00 -38.57
CA GLU A 29 -17.18 -9.54 -37.41
C GLU A 29 -16.23 -10.30 -36.45
N GLN A 30 -15.26 -11.04 -37.00
CA GLN A 30 -14.26 -11.72 -36.18
C GLN A 30 -13.32 -10.73 -35.48
N TRP A 31 -12.86 -9.70 -36.18
CA TRP A 31 -12.04 -8.65 -35.59
C TRP A 31 -12.80 -7.87 -34.51
N GLU A 32 -14.09 -7.61 -34.71
CA GLU A 32 -14.94 -6.97 -33.71
C GLU A 32 -15.03 -7.83 -32.43
N SER A 33 -15.26 -9.14 -32.56
CA SER A 33 -15.28 -10.06 -31.41
C SER A 33 -13.96 -10.01 -30.63
N VAL A 34 -12.83 -10.10 -31.33
CA VAL A 34 -11.50 -10.06 -30.69
C VAL A 34 -11.23 -8.70 -30.03
N ALA A 35 -11.68 -7.61 -30.65
CA ALA A 35 -11.55 -6.28 -30.08
C ALA A 35 -12.36 -6.14 -28.78
N TRP A 36 -13.59 -6.67 -28.75
CA TRP A 36 -14.41 -6.69 -27.54
C TRP A 36 -13.78 -7.54 -26.43
N ASP A 37 -13.32 -8.75 -26.74
CA ASP A 37 -12.65 -9.62 -25.76
C ASP A 37 -11.40 -8.93 -25.17
N SER A 38 -10.61 -8.27 -26.04
CA SER A 38 -9.44 -7.51 -25.63
C SER A 38 -9.81 -6.32 -24.74
N TYR A 39 -10.87 -5.60 -25.09
CA TYR A 39 -11.38 -4.48 -24.28
C TYR A 39 -11.80 -4.94 -22.88
N TYR A 40 -12.57 -6.03 -22.77
CA TYR A 40 -13.01 -6.56 -21.48
C TYR A 40 -11.84 -7.07 -20.63
N ALA A 41 -10.85 -7.73 -21.25
CA ALA A 41 -9.65 -8.15 -20.53
C ALA A 41 -8.88 -6.95 -19.92
N VAL A 42 -8.77 -5.84 -20.67
CA VAL A 42 -8.15 -4.60 -20.16
C VAL A 42 -9.00 -3.98 -19.05
N ALA A 43 -10.32 -3.91 -19.22
CA ALA A 43 -11.22 -3.36 -18.21
C ALA A 43 -11.15 -4.13 -16.89
N ASP A 44 -11.15 -5.47 -16.96
CA ASP A 44 -11.00 -6.33 -15.78
C ASP A 44 -9.63 -6.16 -15.11
N HIS A 45 -8.56 -6.02 -15.91
CA HIS A 45 -7.22 -5.76 -15.38
C HIS A 45 -7.14 -4.40 -14.67
N VAL A 46 -7.72 -3.34 -15.24
CA VAL A 46 -7.79 -2.01 -14.61
C VAL A 46 -8.53 -2.08 -13.28
N LYS A 47 -9.69 -2.74 -13.24
CA LYS A 47 -10.46 -2.93 -12.00
C LYS A 47 -9.67 -3.71 -10.94
N ALA A 48 -8.89 -4.71 -11.35
CA ALA A 48 -8.01 -5.44 -10.44
C ALA A 48 -6.89 -4.55 -9.87
N LEU A 49 -6.33 -3.64 -10.68
CA LEU A 49 -5.33 -2.67 -10.22
C LEU A 49 -5.93 -1.65 -9.24
N GLU A 50 -7.12 -1.12 -9.52
CA GLU A 50 -7.84 -0.21 -8.62
C GLU A 50 -8.07 -0.85 -7.26
N LYS A 51 -8.51 -2.12 -7.24
CA LYS A 51 -8.68 -2.88 -6.00
C LYS A 51 -7.37 -3.06 -5.22
N LYS A 52 -6.26 -3.36 -5.92
CA LYS A 52 -4.94 -3.47 -5.27
C LYS A 52 -4.49 -2.14 -4.67
N GLN A 53 -4.70 -1.04 -5.39
CA GLN A 53 -4.37 0.30 -4.89
C GLN A 53 -5.21 0.65 -3.66
N GLU A 54 -6.51 0.35 -3.67
CA GLU A 54 -7.39 0.58 -2.53
C GLU A 54 -6.94 -0.21 -1.29
N ILE A 55 -6.61 -1.50 -1.45
CA ILE A 55 -6.08 -2.32 -0.36
C ILE A 55 -4.78 -1.71 0.19
N GLY A 56 -3.85 -1.32 -0.69
CA GLY A 56 -2.59 -0.70 -0.29
C GLY A 56 -2.79 0.61 0.48
N ARG A 57 -3.69 1.48 -0.01
CA ARG A 57 -4.05 2.74 0.68
C ARG A 57 -4.67 2.47 2.04
N ASN A 58 -5.65 1.57 2.13
CA ASN A 58 -6.33 1.25 3.39
C ASN A 58 -5.36 0.66 4.42
N TYR A 59 -4.43 -0.20 3.97
CA TYR A 59 -3.36 -0.73 4.82
C TYR A 59 -2.47 0.40 5.34
N TRP A 60 -1.98 1.28 4.45
CA TRP A 60 -1.15 2.42 4.83
C TRP A 60 -1.85 3.35 5.83
N GLU A 61 -3.10 3.73 5.58
CA GLU A 61 -3.87 4.59 6.48
C GLU A 61 -4.10 3.94 7.85
N SER A 62 -4.37 2.63 7.87
CA SER A 62 -4.53 1.87 9.11
C SER A 62 -3.23 1.78 9.90
N SER A 63 -2.13 1.42 9.25
CA SER A 63 -0.80 1.33 9.86
C SER A 63 -0.33 2.68 10.38
N GLN A 64 -0.49 3.75 9.57
CA GLN A 64 -0.15 5.11 9.97
C GLN A 64 -0.93 5.51 11.23
N ARG A 65 -2.24 5.24 11.29
CA ARG A 65 -3.07 5.56 12.46
C ARG A 65 -2.61 4.79 13.71
N ALA A 66 -2.35 3.48 13.58
CA ALA A 66 -1.86 2.66 14.68
C ALA A 66 -0.52 3.17 15.22
N ILE A 67 0.43 3.45 14.33
CA ILE A 67 1.74 4.00 14.68
C ILE A 67 1.61 5.35 15.37
N SER A 68 0.80 6.27 14.82
CA SER A 68 0.59 7.60 15.42
C SER A 68 0.04 7.50 16.85
N HIS A 69 -0.95 6.64 17.09
CA HIS A 69 -1.48 6.45 18.46
C HIS A 69 -0.41 5.94 19.42
N GLN A 70 0.42 4.98 18.98
CA GLN A 70 1.46 4.43 19.84
C GLN A 70 2.58 5.45 20.13
N PHE A 71 2.93 6.31 19.16
CA PHE A 71 3.83 7.43 19.40
C PHE A 71 3.28 8.44 20.42
N ASP A 72 1.97 8.72 20.38
CA ASP A 72 1.33 9.63 21.35
C ASP A 72 1.42 9.07 22.78
N PHE A 73 1.23 7.75 22.97
CA PHE A 73 1.40 7.10 24.28
C PHE A 73 2.83 7.19 24.80
N VAL A 74 3.83 6.86 23.97
CA VAL A 74 5.25 7.01 24.33
C VAL A 74 5.57 8.45 24.70
N ALA A 75 5.07 9.43 23.94
CA ALA A 75 5.28 10.85 24.23
C ALA A 75 4.62 11.28 25.56
N ASP A 76 3.42 10.78 25.88
CA ASP A 76 2.75 11.07 27.15
C ASP A 76 3.53 10.48 28.35
N GLN A 77 3.98 9.23 28.25
CA GLN A 77 4.79 8.62 29.32
C GLN A 77 6.15 9.32 29.48
N ALA A 78 6.83 9.67 28.38
CA ALA A 78 8.07 10.45 28.44
C ALA A 78 7.86 11.80 29.15
N ASN A 79 6.73 12.46 28.92
CA ASN A 79 6.36 13.69 29.61
C ASN A 79 6.09 13.49 31.10
N LYS A 80 5.53 12.34 31.50
CA LYS A 80 5.34 12.00 32.92
C LYS A 80 6.69 11.77 33.63
N VAL A 81 7.60 10.99 33.03
CA VAL A 81 8.97 10.82 33.54
C VAL A 81 9.67 12.18 33.70
N LYS A 82 9.59 13.04 32.68
CA LYS A 82 10.13 14.41 32.76
C LYS A 82 9.54 15.23 33.91
N LYS A 83 8.24 15.12 34.17
CA LYS A 83 7.57 15.80 35.31
C LYS A 83 8.03 15.24 36.66
N VAL A 84 8.24 13.92 36.78
CA VAL A 84 8.75 13.28 38.00
C VAL A 84 10.16 13.77 38.31
N LEU A 85 11.05 13.78 37.30
CA LEU A 85 12.41 14.33 37.42
C LEU A 85 12.40 15.80 37.81
N ALA A 86 11.58 16.63 37.16
CA ALA A 86 11.47 18.06 37.47
C ALA A 86 10.99 18.32 38.91
N LYS A 87 10.16 17.42 39.46
CA LYS A 87 9.67 17.48 40.85
C LYS A 87 10.60 16.79 41.85
N LYS A 88 11.74 16.24 41.40
CA LYS A 88 12.68 15.46 42.22
C LYS A 88 12.01 14.31 42.99
N ARG A 89 10.95 13.72 42.42
CA ARG A 89 10.20 12.61 43.00
C ARG A 89 10.81 11.27 42.61
N TYR A 90 12.04 11.04 43.06
CA TYR A 90 12.78 9.83 42.73
C TYR A 90 12.09 8.54 43.22
N ASP A 91 11.19 8.65 44.20
CA ASP A 91 10.31 7.57 44.68
C ASP A 91 9.42 6.97 43.59
N LEU A 92 9.06 7.73 42.56
CA LEU A 92 8.23 7.27 41.44
C LEU A 92 9.01 7.05 40.14
N LEU A 93 10.31 7.30 40.13
CA LEU A 93 11.06 7.37 38.88
C LEU A 93 11.16 6.01 38.21
N ASP A 94 11.46 4.95 38.97
CA ASP A 94 11.59 3.59 38.43
C ASP A 94 10.26 3.11 37.83
N GLU A 95 9.14 3.31 38.53
CA GLU A 95 7.82 2.90 38.04
C GLU A 95 7.44 3.62 36.73
N GLU A 96 7.71 4.91 36.60
CA GLU A 96 7.39 5.66 35.39
C GLU A 96 8.36 5.35 34.24
N ILE A 97 9.62 5.02 34.53
CA ILE A 97 10.58 4.51 33.53
C ILE A 97 10.14 3.15 33.01
N ASP A 98 9.72 2.23 33.89
CA ASP A 98 9.23 0.90 33.49
C ASP A 98 8.01 1.00 32.57
N LYS A 99 7.06 1.90 32.90
CA LYS A 99 5.90 2.18 32.03
C LYS A 99 6.32 2.73 30.68
N LEU A 100 7.25 3.69 30.65
CA LEU A 100 7.79 4.24 29.40
C LEU A 100 8.47 3.15 28.56
N MET A 101 9.28 2.28 29.19
CA MET A 101 9.94 1.17 28.50
C MET A 101 8.94 0.18 27.91
N ASN A 102 7.83 -0.10 28.60
CA ASN A 102 6.77 -0.95 28.06
C ASN A 102 6.10 -0.32 26.84
N GLU A 103 5.73 0.96 26.88
CA GLU A 103 5.13 1.62 25.69
C GLU A 103 6.09 1.66 24.50
N VAL A 104 7.39 1.80 24.76
CA VAL A 104 8.44 1.79 23.74
C VAL A 104 8.60 0.40 23.13
N ARG A 105 8.51 -0.67 23.91
CA ARG A 105 8.46 -2.06 23.41
C ARG A 105 7.21 -2.31 22.56
N GLU A 106 6.04 -1.86 23.01
CA GLU A 106 4.79 -1.96 22.23
C GLU A 106 4.89 -1.19 20.90
N LEU A 107 5.54 -0.02 20.88
CA LEU A 107 5.82 0.71 19.63
C LEU A 107 6.72 -0.08 18.69
N ALA A 108 7.77 -0.70 19.22
CA ALA A 108 8.67 -1.51 18.43
C ALA A 108 7.97 -2.76 17.86
N ASP A 109 7.09 -3.40 18.62
CA ASP A 109 6.25 -4.51 18.15
C ASP A 109 5.34 -4.06 16.99
N VAL A 110 4.70 -2.90 17.11
CA VAL A 110 3.86 -2.31 16.05
C VAL A 110 4.69 -1.99 14.79
N LEU A 111 5.95 -1.59 14.96
CA LEU A 111 6.87 -1.27 13.87
C LEU A 111 7.62 -2.50 13.32
N GLY A 112 7.56 -3.64 13.99
CA GLY A 112 8.34 -4.84 13.66
C GLY A 112 9.85 -4.65 13.84
N ILE A 113 10.25 -3.87 14.84
CA ILE A 113 11.66 -3.58 15.16
C ILE A 113 12.03 -4.31 16.45
N GLU A 114 13.23 -4.89 16.50
CA GLU A 114 13.79 -5.42 17.75
C GLU A 114 14.50 -4.28 18.50
N ILE A 115 14.16 -4.09 19.79
CA ILE A 115 14.90 -3.17 20.65
C ILE A 115 16.01 -3.93 21.35
N ASP A 116 17.26 -3.63 21.00
CA ASP A 116 18.40 -4.02 21.80
C ASP A 116 18.51 -3.10 23.01
N GLU A 117 18.30 -3.65 24.22
CA GLU A 117 18.57 -2.91 25.45
C GLU A 117 20.07 -2.64 25.58
N LEU A 118 20.43 -1.39 25.89
CA LEU A 118 21.83 -1.03 26.15
C LEU A 118 22.32 -1.85 27.35
N PRO A 119 23.47 -2.55 27.24
CA PRO A 119 23.95 -3.36 28.34
C PRO A 119 24.33 -2.47 29.53
N LEU A 120 24.05 -2.94 30.74
CA LEU A 120 24.18 -2.16 31.99
C LEU A 120 25.63 -1.74 32.30
N ASP A 121 26.60 -2.32 31.60
CA ASP A 121 28.02 -1.96 31.66
C ASP A 121 28.40 -0.76 30.76
N PHE A 122 27.42 -0.18 30.05
CA PHE A 122 27.68 1.01 29.23
C PHE A 122 28.23 2.16 30.09
N PRO A 123 29.22 2.92 29.59
CA PRO A 123 29.85 4.01 30.34
C PRO A 123 28.86 5.05 30.89
N PHE A 124 27.69 5.19 30.26
CA PHE A 124 26.61 6.06 30.69
C PHE A 124 26.02 5.66 32.04
N PHE A 125 25.86 4.35 32.30
CA PHE A 125 25.32 3.82 33.56
C PHE A 125 26.39 3.68 34.66
N ALA A 126 27.67 3.69 34.28
CA ALA A 126 28.80 3.68 35.20
C ALA A 126 29.09 5.04 35.86
N LEU A 127 28.43 6.11 35.42
CA LEU A 127 28.53 7.42 36.07
C LEU A 127 27.82 7.36 37.42
N SER A 128 28.58 7.48 38.51
CA SER A 128 28.02 7.71 39.84
C SER A 128 27.16 8.97 39.79
N ALA A 129 25.88 8.86 40.22
CA ALA A 129 24.98 10.00 40.36
C ALA A 129 25.73 11.12 41.08
N GLU A 130 26.08 12.18 40.34
CA GLU A 130 26.88 13.27 40.86
C GLU A 130 26.14 13.83 42.08
N GLY A 131 26.80 13.73 43.24
CA GLY A 131 26.20 14.01 44.53
C GLY A 131 25.51 15.37 44.52
N VAL A 132 24.24 15.38 44.94
CA VAL A 132 23.63 16.59 45.46
C VAL A 132 24.48 16.98 46.67
N SER A 133 25.39 17.94 46.47
CA SER A 133 26.06 18.60 47.58
C SER A 133 24.99 19.36 48.36
N ASP A 134 24.66 18.86 49.54
CA ASP A 134 24.02 19.67 50.58
C ASP A 134 25.04 20.74 51.02
N GLU A 135 24.94 21.93 50.44
CA GLU A 135 25.39 23.20 51.04
C GLU A 135 24.27 24.25 50.96
#